data_AF-A0A1X7SV81-F1
#
_entry.id   AF-A0A1X7SV81-F1
#
_cell.length_a   1.000
_cell.length_b   1.000
_cell.length_c   1.000
_cell.angle_alpha   90.00
_cell.angle_beta   90.00
_cell.angle_gamma   90.00
#
_symmetry.space_group_name_H-M   'P 1'
#
loop_
_entity.id
_entity.type
_entity.pdbx_description
1 polymer ?
#
loop_
_entity_poly.entity_id
_entity_poly.type
_entity_poly.pdbx_seq_one_letter_code
_entity_poly.pdbx_strand_id
1 'polypeptide(L)'
;MLLVQAILVFSLLFIRGTYSEVVSCNHKTPVCQCTTASDEVCEFNFDIEMLQTFTRYLLDEDEDSRGTAGSVWHINNGEWELVDPTDTLCGNSIRSEKSKRCTQPFGVDGYTFRSFIAVNGRIPGPTLIVTEGQLVKVNVINRLASESVSVHWHGMHQRNSNWMDGVEHITQCGIPPGASFTYIFKAEPSGTHWYHSHSGAQRTDGLFGALIVKEKEQGNAQYTAFLNKLNDMNINNYDDEKPGDHTLTLLDWQESSSLDLFTQIHSSIRYFEVDRASDLSGSGAGSTYSSDGAEIGPVPYWSGLINGRGRHNSVDYTNSILSEFKVTARQNYRFRLIGAQSLYAYRFSI
;
A
#
# COMPACT_ATOMS: atom_id res chain seq x y z
N MET A 1 63.46 31.02 -27.50
CA MET A 1 62.66 32.01 -26.72
C MET A 1 61.20 31.81 -27.10
N LEU A 2 60.41 31.11 -26.25
CA LEU A 2 58.94 30.91 -26.41
C LEU A 2 58.51 30.19 -27.72
N LEU A 3 57.26 29.73 -27.93
CA LEU A 3 56.32 28.86 -27.17
C LEU A 3 55.34 28.29 -28.25
N VAL A 4 54.59 27.18 -28.14
CA VAL A 4 54.21 26.22 -27.08
C VAL A 4 54.17 24.79 -27.70
N GLN A 5 54.30 23.71 -26.92
CA GLN A 5 53.75 22.40 -27.32
C GLN A 5 52.28 22.29 -26.88
N ALA A 6 51.35 22.43 -27.82
CA ALA A 6 49.92 22.22 -27.56
C ALA A 6 49.56 20.74 -27.64
N ILE A 7 49.74 20.00 -26.55
CA ILE A 7 49.22 18.63 -26.41
C ILE A 7 47.70 18.70 -26.30
N LEU A 8 46.98 18.06 -27.23
CA LEU A 8 45.53 17.87 -27.08
C LEU A 8 45.26 16.86 -25.95
N VAL A 9 45.05 17.39 -24.75
CA VAL A 9 44.35 16.65 -23.70
C VAL A 9 42.88 16.58 -24.09
N PHE A 10 42.51 15.51 -24.80
CA PHE A 10 41.12 15.14 -24.97
C PHE A 10 40.55 14.74 -23.61
N SER A 11 39.94 15.70 -22.92
CA SER A 11 39.17 15.43 -21.71
C SER A 11 38.03 14.48 -22.05
N LEU A 12 38.18 13.22 -21.65
CA LEU A 12 37.10 12.25 -21.61
C LEU A 12 36.04 12.74 -20.62
N LEU A 13 35.10 13.56 -21.11
CA LEU A 13 33.78 13.62 -20.49
C LEU A 13 33.19 12.22 -20.61
N PHE A 14 33.30 11.45 -19.54
CA PHE A 14 32.44 10.31 -19.33
C PHE A 14 31.01 10.83 -19.34
N ILE A 15 30.32 10.62 -20.46
CA ILE A 15 28.86 10.68 -20.51
C ILE A 15 28.39 9.53 -19.62
N ARG A 16 28.17 9.82 -18.33
CA ARG A 16 27.34 8.97 -17.47
C ARG A 16 25.95 8.99 -18.08
N GLY A 17 25.66 7.98 -18.91
CA GLY A 17 24.29 7.69 -19.29
C GLY A 17 23.51 7.42 -18.02
N THR A 18 22.43 8.17 -17.79
CA THR A 18 21.52 7.92 -16.69
C THR A 18 20.85 6.58 -16.91
N TYR A 19 21.31 5.55 -16.19
CA TYR A 19 20.67 4.24 -16.25
C TYR A 19 19.30 4.30 -15.59
N SER A 20 18.40 3.43 -16.04
CA SER A 20 17.00 3.46 -15.64
C SER A 20 16.46 2.03 -15.56
N GLU A 21 15.87 1.69 -14.43
CA GLU A 21 15.35 0.35 -14.13
C GLU A 21 13.83 0.40 -14.02
N VAL A 22 13.14 -0.41 -14.82
CA VAL A 22 11.67 -0.53 -14.75
C VAL A 22 11.30 -1.70 -13.85
N VAL A 23 10.86 -1.39 -12.62
CA VAL A 23 10.51 -2.38 -11.61
C VAL A 23 9.03 -2.75 -11.74
N SER A 24 8.75 -4.01 -12.09
CA SER A 24 7.39 -4.49 -12.34
C SER A 24 6.70 -4.97 -11.06
N CYS A 25 5.81 -4.13 -10.54
CA CYS A 25 4.97 -4.42 -9.38
C CYS A 25 3.63 -5.05 -9.78
N ASN A 26 3.20 -6.12 -9.12
CA ASN A 26 1.86 -6.71 -9.25
C ASN A 26 1.51 -7.52 -7.98
N HIS A 27 0.36 -8.20 -7.97
CA HIS A 27 -0.09 -9.00 -6.84
C HIS A 27 0.86 -10.16 -6.44
N LYS A 28 1.66 -10.71 -7.37
CA LYS A 28 2.73 -11.71 -7.08
C LYS A 28 4.07 -11.06 -6.71
N THR A 29 4.30 -9.80 -7.05
CA THR A 29 5.48 -9.01 -6.63
C THR A 29 5.07 -7.87 -5.68
N PRO A 30 4.62 -8.20 -4.44
CA PRO A 30 4.11 -7.21 -3.47
C PRO A 30 5.19 -6.27 -2.92
N VAL A 31 6.48 -6.59 -3.15
CA VAL A 31 7.64 -5.81 -2.75
C VAL A 31 8.49 -5.53 -3.99
N CYS A 32 8.77 -4.26 -4.24
CA CYS A 32 9.41 -3.75 -5.45
C CYS A 32 10.69 -3.02 -5.08
N GLN A 33 11.81 -3.73 -5.10
CA GLN A 33 13.13 -3.17 -4.82
C GLN A 33 13.83 -2.74 -6.11
N CYS A 34 14.22 -1.47 -6.15
CA CYS A 34 15.14 -0.93 -7.13
C CYS A 34 16.57 -1.39 -6.81
N THR A 35 17.33 -1.86 -7.80
CA THR A 35 18.68 -2.44 -7.65
C THR A 35 19.80 -1.60 -8.28
N THR A 36 19.43 -0.57 -9.03
CA THR A 36 20.33 0.45 -9.61
C THR A 36 21.09 1.28 -8.58
N ALA A 37 22.09 2.04 -9.04
CA ALA A 37 22.92 2.90 -8.21
C ALA A 37 22.14 4.08 -7.61
N SER A 38 22.70 4.68 -6.54
CA SER A 38 22.09 5.78 -5.78
C SER A 38 21.85 7.08 -6.55
N ASP A 39 22.34 7.20 -7.78
CA ASP A 39 22.24 8.37 -8.67
C ASP A 39 21.54 8.04 -10.00
N GLU A 40 20.88 6.89 -10.08
CA GLU A 40 20.13 6.38 -11.24
C GLU A 40 18.60 6.48 -11.02
N VAL A 41 17.82 6.06 -12.03
CA VAL A 41 16.35 6.24 -12.06
C VAL A 41 15.62 4.91 -11.79
N CYS A 42 14.72 4.93 -10.81
CA CYS A 42 13.81 3.83 -10.50
C CYS A 42 12.42 4.13 -11.09
N GLU A 43 12.01 3.39 -12.13
CA GLU A 43 10.70 3.54 -12.76
C GLU A 43 9.70 2.50 -12.26
N PHE A 44 8.56 2.97 -11.78
CA PHE A 44 7.42 2.15 -11.35
C PHE A 44 6.17 2.54 -12.14
N ASN A 45 5.25 1.58 -12.30
CA ASN A 45 3.93 1.84 -12.87
C ASN A 45 2.86 1.51 -11.84
N PHE A 46 1.96 2.45 -11.59
CA PHE A 46 0.80 2.30 -10.71
C PHE A 46 -0.47 2.27 -11.56
N ASP A 47 -1.22 1.18 -11.43
CA ASP A 47 -2.54 1.02 -12.01
C ASP A 47 -3.56 1.16 -10.87
N ILE A 48 -4.38 2.21 -10.90
CA ILE A 48 -5.31 2.57 -9.83
C ILE A 48 -6.73 2.15 -10.23
N GLU A 49 -7.24 1.10 -9.61
CA GLU A 49 -8.49 0.45 -9.97
C GLU A 49 -9.42 0.27 -8.76
N MET A 50 -10.74 0.30 -8.99
CA MET A 50 -11.72 -0.03 -7.96
C MET A 50 -12.01 -1.53 -8.02
N LEU A 51 -11.65 -2.23 -6.94
CA LEU A 51 -11.97 -3.63 -6.71
C LEU A 51 -13.14 -3.75 -5.72
N GLN A 52 -13.63 -4.97 -5.52
CA GLN A 52 -14.59 -5.30 -4.47
C GLN A 52 -14.10 -6.50 -3.67
N THR A 53 -14.42 -6.56 -2.39
CA THR A 53 -13.93 -7.63 -1.50
C THR A 53 -14.57 -9.01 -1.74
N PHE A 54 -15.43 -9.18 -2.77
CA PHE A 54 -16.02 -10.48 -3.12
C PHE A 54 -15.04 -11.45 -3.83
N THR A 55 -13.80 -11.05 -4.11
CA THR A 55 -12.97 -11.76 -5.09
C THR A 55 -12.37 -13.10 -4.62
N ARG A 56 -12.54 -14.13 -5.47
CA ARG A 56 -11.98 -15.48 -5.35
C ARG A 56 -10.45 -15.47 -5.40
N TYR A 57 -9.79 -16.19 -4.50
CA TYR A 57 -8.38 -16.59 -4.62
C TYR A 57 -8.15 -18.09 -4.47
N LEU A 58 -7.28 -18.61 -5.32
CA LEU A 58 -6.71 -19.95 -5.16
C LEU A 58 -5.69 -19.93 -4.02
N LEU A 59 -5.51 -21.06 -3.36
CA LEU A 59 -4.36 -21.30 -2.48
C LEU A 59 -3.36 -22.15 -3.25
N ASP A 60 -2.23 -21.56 -3.63
CA ASP A 60 -0.96 -22.24 -3.39
C ASP A 60 -0.53 -21.91 -1.95
N GLU A 61 0.19 -22.82 -1.29
CA GLU A 61 0.49 -22.69 0.15
C GLU A 61 1.58 -21.61 0.44
N ASP A 62 2.16 -21.00 -0.59
CA ASP A 62 3.26 -20.02 -0.53
C ASP A 62 2.98 -18.63 -1.18
N GLU A 63 1.84 -18.38 -1.84
CA GLU A 63 1.56 -17.08 -2.51
C GLU A 63 0.66 -16.11 -1.71
N ASP A 64 0.85 -14.79 -1.88
CA ASP A 64 0.10 -13.69 -1.22
C ASP A 64 -1.33 -13.51 -1.79
N SER A 65 -2.14 -14.56 -1.71
CA SER A 65 -3.51 -14.60 -2.21
C SER A 65 -4.49 -14.89 -1.09
N ARG A 66 -5.05 -13.84 -0.45
CA ARG A 66 -6.38 -13.82 0.19
C ARG A 66 -6.76 -12.39 0.60
N GLY A 67 -7.71 -11.77 -0.09
CA GLY A 67 -8.26 -10.45 0.23
C GLY A 67 -7.39 -9.26 -0.20
N THR A 68 -6.06 -9.40 -0.13
CA THR A 68 -5.10 -8.37 -0.53
C THR A 68 -5.04 -8.11 -2.04
N ALA A 69 -5.40 -9.08 -2.90
CA ALA A 69 -5.25 -9.04 -4.36
C ALA A 69 -6.58 -8.84 -5.14
N GLY A 70 -6.50 -8.69 -6.47
CA GLY A 70 -7.60 -8.33 -7.39
C GLY A 70 -7.69 -9.18 -8.66
N SER A 71 -8.91 -9.64 -9.01
CA SER A 71 -9.26 -10.32 -10.26
C SER A 71 -10.76 -10.18 -10.57
N VAL A 72 -11.13 -9.21 -11.41
CA VAL A 72 -12.53 -8.80 -11.64
C VAL A 72 -13.35 -9.90 -12.34
N TRP A 73 -14.59 -10.10 -11.87
CA TRP A 73 -15.63 -10.89 -12.55
C TRP A 73 -16.68 -9.95 -13.14
N HIS A 74 -17.29 -10.33 -14.27
CA HIS A 74 -18.41 -9.59 -14.86
C HIS A 74 -19.73 -10.31 -14.57
N ILE A 75 -20.81 -9.54 -14.42
CA ILE A 75 -22.18 -10.04 -14.27
C ILE A 75 -22.90 -9.87 -15.60
N ASN A 76 -23.56 -10.92 -16.09
CA ASN A 76 -24.43 -10.85 -17.26
C ASN A 76 -25.82 -11.35 -16.89
N ASN A 77 -26.86 -10.55 -17.17
CA ASN A 77 -28.28 -10.88 -16.99
C ASN A 77 -28.69 -11.53 -15.62
N GLY A 78 -27.91 -11.34 -14.56
CA GLY A 78 -28.21 -11.83 -13.22
C GLY A 78 -27.71 -13.25 -12.90
N GLU A 79 -27.01 -13.91 -13.82
CA GLU A 79 -26.37 -15.22 -13.58
C GLU A 79 -24.83 -15.11 -13.69
N TRP A 80 -24.13 -16.03 -13.02
CA TRP A 80 -22.67 -16.01 -12.87
C TRP A 80 -21.99 -16.91 -13.91
N GLU A 81 -21.45 -16.32 -14.98
CA GLU A 81 -20.70 -17.06 -16.01
C GLU A 81 -19.16 -17.02 -15.80
N LEU A 82 -18.50 -18.09 -16.24
CA LEU A 82 -17.06 -18.30 -16.19
C LEU A 82 -16.39 -17.91 -17.52
N VAL A 83 -15.16 -17.39 -17.45
CA VAL A 83 -14.24 -17.32 -18.59
C VAL A 83 -13.56 -18.69 -18.80
N ASP A 84 -13.09 -18.93 -20.03
CA ASP A 84 -12.68 -20.21 -20.65
C ASP A 84 -12.15 -21.35 -19.71
N PRO A 85 -12.60 -22.61 -19.88
CA PRO A 85 -12.27 -23.71 -18.96
C PRO A 85 -10.83 -24.28 -19.05
N THR A 86 -9.92 -23.71 -19.85
CA THR A 86 -8.66 -24.39 -20.20
C THR A 86 -7.49 -24.21 -19.22
N ASP A 87 -7.56 -23.32 -18.21
CA ASP A 87 -6.43 -23.08 -17.28
C ASP A 87 -6.74 -23.28 -15.78
N THR A 88 -6.18 -24.37 -15.24
CA THR A 88 -5.76 -24.72 -13.85
C THR A 88 -6.58 -24.37 -12.58
N LEU A 89 -7.71 -23.67 -12.64
CA LEU A 89 -8.45 -23.17 -11.45
C LEU A 89 -9.46 -24.18 -10.83
N CYS A 90 -8.94 -25.22 -10.18
CA CYS A 90 -9.65 -26.35 -9.54
C CYS A 90 -10.36 -27.30 -10.52
N GLY A 91 -9.70 -28.41 -10.88
CA GLY A 91 -10.32 -29.51 -11.64
C GLY A 91 -11.42 -30.26 -10.87
N ASN A 92 -12.06 -31.24 -11.55
CA ASN A 92 -13.33 -31.94 -11.25
C ASN A 92 -13.59 -32.54 -9.83
N SER A 93 -12.74 -32.31 -8.82
CA SER A 93 -12.86 -32.87 -7.47
C SER A 93 -13.80 -32.09 -6.53
N ILE A 94 -15.05 -31.86 -6.97
CA ILE A 94 -16.09 -31.21 -6.16
C ILE A 94 -16.46 -32.05 -4.90
N ARG A 95 -16.16 -33.36 -4.92
CA ARG A 95 -16.67 -34.38 -3.97
C ARG A 95 -15.84 -34.64 -2.70
N SER A 96 -14.79 -33.87 -2.40
CA SER A 96 -13.97 -34.07 -1.18
C SER A 96 -14.11 -32.91 -0.20
N GLU A 97 -13.93 -33.12 1.10
CA GLU A 97 -14.10 -32.04 2.09
C GLU A 97 -13.13 -30.87 1.93
N LYS A 98 -12.01 -31.05 1.20
CA LYS A 98 -11.14 -29.93 0.80
C LYS A 98 -11.86 -28.91 -0.09
N SER A 99 -12.88 -29.30 -0.86
CA SER A 99 -13.63 -28.38 -1.74
C SER A 99 -14.40 -27.31 -0.97
N LYS A 100 -14.78 -27.56 0.28
CA LYS A 100 -15.45 -26.59 1.17
C LYS A 100 -14.60 -25.33 1.42
N ARG A 101 -13.28 -25.37 1.21
CA ARG A 101 -12.36 -24.21 1.36
C ARG A 101 -12.25 -23.34 0.11
N CYS A 102 -12.88 -23.74 -1.00
CA CYS A 102 -12.77 -23.10 -2.32
C CYS A 102 -13.96 -22.20 -2.68
N THR A 103 -15.00 -22.15 -1.83
CA THR A 103 -16.35 -21.67 -2.22
C THR A 103 -16.89 -20.50 -1.40
N GLN A 104 -16.16 -19.99 -0.41
CA GLN A 104 -16.59 -18.82 0.38
C GLN A 104 -15.79 -17.58 -0.01
N PRO A 105 -16.41 -16.51 -0.53
CA PRO A 105 -15.80 -15.19 -0.55
C PRO A 105 -15.73 -14.66 0.89
N PHE A 106 -14.65 -13.94 1.19
CA PHE A 106 -14.37 -13.39 2.51
C PHE A 106 -13.67 -12.04 2.31
N GLY A 107 -14.05 -11.02 3.09
CA GLY A 107 -13.39 -9.72 3.01
C GLY A 107 -11.96 -9.73 3.55
N VAL A 108 -11.25 -8.61 3.40
CA VAL A 108 -9.92 -8.37 4.02
C VAL A 108 -9.91 -8.59 5.53
N ASP A 109 -11.06 -8.47 6.19
CA ASP A 109 -11.31 -8.72 7.61
C ASP A 109 -12.19 -9.96 7.89
N GLY A 110 -12.49 -10.76 6.87
CA GLY A 110 -13.35 -11.94 6.94
C GLY A 110 -14.87 -11.66 7.03
N TYR A 111 -15.32 -10.40 6.99
CA TYR A 111 -16.73 -10.05 7.22
C TYR A 111 -17.29 -9.05 6.20
N THR A 112 -16.49 -8.04 5.82
CA THR A 112 -17.01 -6.84 5.16
C THR A 112 -17.03 -6.97 3.63
N PHE A 113 -18.21 -6.80 3.05
CA PHE A 113 -18.45 -6.80 1.60
C PHE A 113 -18.59 -5.37 1.06
N ARG A 114 -17.54 -4.85 0.41
CA ARG A 114 -17.48 -3.45 -0.05
C ARG A 114 -16.52 -3.26 -1.22
N SER A 115 -16.62 -2.11 -1.88
CA SER A 115 -15.60 -1.61 -2.81
C SER A 115 -14.35 -1.10 -2.08
N PHE A 116 -13.20 -1.23 -2.73
CA PHE A 116 -11.92 -0.67 -2.29
C PHE A 116 -11.10 -0.20 -3.48
N ILE A 117 -10.22 0.79 -3.27
CA ILE A 117 -9.31 1.30 -4.30
C ILE A 117 -7.96 0.61 -4.11
N ALA A 118 -7.47 0.01 -5.18
CA ALA A 118 -6.27 -0.80 -5.18
C ALA A 118 -5.16 -0.17 -6.03
N VAL A 119 -3.92 -0.58 -5.78
CA VAL A 119 -2.75 -0.24 -6.59
C VAL A 119 -2.18 -1.53 -7.15
N ASN A 120 -2.14 -1.67 -8.48
CA ASN A 120 -1.68 -2.86 -9.21
C ASN A 120 -2.41 -4.13 -8.74
N GLY A 121 -3.73 -4.02 -8.61
CA GLY A 121 -4.60 -5.07 -8.11
C GLY A 121 -4.43 -5.39 -6.62
N ARG A 122 -3.80 -4.57 -5.77
CA ARG A 122 -3.68 -4.90 -4.33
C ARG A 122 -3.88 -3.77 -3.31
N ILE A 123 -4.29 -4.17 -2.10
CA ILE A 123 -4.34 -3.41 -0.84
C ILE A 123 -3.51 -4.15 0.24
N PRO A 124 -2.52 -3.50 0.90
CA PRO A 124 -1.91 -2.23 0.51
C PRO A 124 -1.29 -2.35 -0.89
N GLY A 125 -1.06 -1.22 -1.54
CA GLY A 125 -0.27 -1.17 -2.77
C GLY A 125 1.14 -1.76 -2.59
N PRO A 126 1.85 -2.04 -3.70
CA PRO A 126 3.20 -2.60 -3.66
C PRO A 126 4.16 -1.76 -2.80
N THR A 127 4.93 -2.42 -1.94
CA THR A 127 5.98 -1.78 -1.13
C THR A 127 7.13 -1.36 -2.04
N LEU A 128 7.34 -0.07 -2.22
CA LEU A 128 8.49 0.45 -2.97
C LEU A 128 9.72 0.46 -2.05
N ILE A 129 10.85 -0.07 -2.53
CA ILE A 129 12.15 0.04 -1.85
C ILE A 129 13.13 0.71 -2.82
N VAL A 130 13.68 1.84 -2.40
CA VAL A 130 14.67 2.66 -3.13
C VAL A 130 15.79 3.07 -2.18
N THR A 131 16.89 3.59 -2.71
CA THR A 131 18.04 4.09 -1.93
C THR A 131 18.04 5.62 -1.89
N GLU A 132 18.42 6.19 -0.74
CA GLU A 132 18.57 7.64 -0.59
C GLU A 132 19.48 8.24 -1.67
N GLY A 133 18.94 9.22 -2.41
CA GLY A 133 19.61 9.85 -3.54
C GLY A 133 18.92 9.61 -4.89
N GLN A 134 18.27 8.46 -5.08
CA GLN A 134 17.72 8.03 -6.37
C GLN A 134 16.59 8.92 -6.87
N LEU A 135 16.41 8.96 -8.18
CA LEU A 135 15.23 9.56 -8.80
C LEU A 135 14.13 8.51 -8.93
N VAL A 136 13.04 8.70 -8.19
CA VAL A 136 11.84 7.87 -8.23
C VAL A 136 10.91 8.44 -9.29
N LYS A 137 10.57 7.62 -10.28
CA LYS A 137 9.62 7.93 -11.34
C LYS A 137 8.44 6.98 -11.24
N VAL A 138 7.23 7.49 -10.96
CA VAL A 138 6.01 6.66 -10.89
C VAL A 138 4.99 7.16 -11.89
N ASN A 139 4.72 6.33 -12.92
CA ASN A 139 3.63 6.55 -13.85
C ASN A 139 2.32 6.01 -13.24
N VAL A 140 1.44 6.91 -12.80
CA VAL A 140 0.14 6.59 -12.19
C VAL A 140 -0.95 6.69 -13.25
N ILE A 141 -1.70 5.61 -13.45
CA ILE A 141 -2.83 5.50 -14.38
C ILE A 141 -4.11 5.41 -13.56
N ASN A 142 -5.06 6.33 -13.77
CA ASN A 142 -6.35 6.30 -13.09
C ASN A 142 -7.39 5.51 -13.90
N ARG A 143 -7.86 4.36 -13.38
CA ARG A 143 -8.97 3.58 -13.93
C ARG A 143 -10.27 3.68 -13.12
N LEU A 144 -10.34 4.55 -12.10
CA LEU A 144 -11.60 4.85 -11.43
C LEU A 144 -12.58 5.48 -12.43
N ALA A 145 -13.84 5.06 -12.40
CA ALA A 145 -14.83 5.46 -13.41
C ALA A 145 -15.33 6.90 -13.26
N SER A 146 -15.31 7.44 -12.04
CA SER A 146 -16.01 8.67 -11.64
C SER A 146 -15.19 9.66 -10.82
N GLU A 147 -13.98 9.29 -10.39
CA GLU A 147 -13.18 10.05 -9.44
C GLU A 147 -11.81 10.44 -10.00
N SER A 148 -11.31 11.62 -9.61
CA SER A 148 -9.91 11.98 -9.78
C SER A 148 -9.03 11.29 -8.74
N VAL A 149 -7.74 11.13 -9.03
CA VAL A 149 -6.74 10.54 -8.13
C VAL A 149 -5.50 11.44 -8.06
N SER A 150 -4.90 11.57 -6.88
CA SER A 150 -3.58 12.17 -6.68
C SER A 150 -2.82 11.35 -5.64
N VAL A 151 -1.51 11.12 -5.83
CA VAL A 151 -0.71 10.22 -4.98
C VAL A 151 0.37 11.04 -4.29
N HIS A 152 0.22 11.22 -2.97
CA HIS A 152 1.18 11.93 -2.14
C HIS A 152 2.26 10.99 -1.60
N TRP A 153 3.49 11.52 -1.48
CA TRP A 153 4.71 10.79 -1.13
C TRP A 153 5.13 11.17 0.29
N HIS A 154 4.37 10.67 1.26
CA HIS A 154 4.38 11.10 2.66
C HIS A 154 5.77 11.00 3.29
N GLY A 155 6.35 12.16 3.59
CA GLY A 155 7.69 12.30 4.21
C GLY A 155 8.83 12.61 3.23
N MET A 156 8.58 12.62 1.91
CA MET A 156 9.55 13.09 0.92
C MET A 156 9.66 14.62 0.94
N HIS A 157 10.86 15.17 0.92
CA HIS A 157 11.05 16.63 1.06
C HIS A 157 10.65 17.47 -0.17
N GLN A 158 10.39 16.86 -1.32
CA GLN A 158 10.01 17.51 -2.60
C GLN A 158 10.82 18.76 -2.99
N ARG A 159 12.12 18.79 -2.66
CA ARG A 159 12.97 19.97 -2.84
C ARG A 159 13.19 20.27 -4.32
N ASN A 160 12.64 21.40 -4.78
CA ASN A 160 12.59 21.80 -6.19
C ASN A 160 11.74 20.86 -7.07
N SER A 161 10.81 20.11 -6.46
CA SER A 161 9.85 19.22 -7.15
C SER A 161 8.45 19.31 -6.54
N ASN A 162 8.05 20.47 -6.00
CA ASN A 162 6.80 20.62 -5.24
C ASN A 162 5.53 20.30 -6.06
N TRP A 163 5.57 20.44 -7.39
CA TRP A 163 4.47 20.01 -8.29
C TRP A 163 4.33 18.48 -8.41
N MET A 164 5.26 17.71 -7.82
CA MET A 164 5.23 16.25 -7.71
C MET A 164 4.84 15.77 -6.31
N ASP A 165 4.41 16.68 -5.42
CA ASP A 165 4.01 16.33 -4.05
C ASP A 165 2.67 15.58 -3.97
N GLY A 166 1.85 15.62 -5.02
CA GLY A 166 0.64 14.81 -5.09
C GLY A 166 -0.56 15.30 -4.30
N VAL A 167 -0.59 16.57 -3.88
CA VAL A 167 -1.71 17.14 -3.12
C VAL A 167 -2.69 17.84 -4.07
N GLU A 168 -3.89 17.25 -4.22
CA GLU A 168 -4.93 17.78 -5.10
C GLU A 168 -5.36 19.20 -4.72
N HIS A 169 -5.55 20.05 -5.74
CA HIS A 169 -5.92 21.46 -5.62
C HIS A 169 -4.91 22.36 -4.89
N ILE A 170 -3.76 21.83 -4.44
CA ILE A 170 -2.66 22.62 -3.85
C ILE A 170 -1.41 22.58 -4.75
N THR A 171 -0.91 21.39 -5.08
CA THR A 171 0.30 21.24 -5.91
C THR A 171 0.01 20.80 -7.34
N GLN A 172 -1.16 20.20 -7.58
CA GLN A 172 -1.63 19.76 -8.89
C GLN A 172 -3.17 19.67 -8.96
N CYS A 173 -3.71 19.55 -10.16
CA CYS A 173 -5.05 18.98 -10.34
C CYS A 173 -4.98 17.45 -10.17
N GLY A 174 -6.10 16.81 -9.81
CA GLY A 174 -6.19 15.36 -9.80
C GLY A 174 -6.13 14.76 -11.20
N ILE A 175 -5.61 13.55 -11.30
CA ILE A 175 -5.56 12.74 -12.52
C ILE A 175 -7.00 12.30 -12.81
N PRO A 176 -7.66 12.74 -13.91
CA PRO A 176 -9.05 12.38 -14.17
C PRO A 176 -9.20 10.90 -14.61
N PRO A 177 -10.41 10.33 -14.56
CA PRO A 177 -10.73 9.00 -15.08
C PRO A 177 -10.13 8.73 -16.47
N GLY A 178 -9.41 7.60 -16.60
CA GLY A 178 -8.78 7.15 -17.85
C GLY A 178 -7.48 7.87 -18.23
N ALA A 179 -7.03 8.87 -17.48
CA ALA A 179 -5.78 9.58 -17.72
C ALA A 179 -4.61 9.02 -16.87
N SER A 180 -3.40 9.49 -17.18
CA SER A 180 -2.19 9.19 -16.40
C SER A 180 -1.35 10.43 -16.11
N PHE A 181 -0.52 10.34 -15.08
CA PHE A 181 0.47 11.35 -14.71
C PHE A 181 1.74 10.67 -14.20
N THR A 182 2.90 11.24 -14.52
CA THR A 182 4.20 10.71 -14.09
C THR A 182 4.81 11.59 -13.02
N TYR A 183 4.80 11.11 -11.78
CA TYR A 183 5.55 11.69 -10.67
C TYR A 183 7.04 11.47 -10.88
N ILE A 184 7.87 12.49 -10.69
CA ILE A 184 9.34 12.37 -10.72
C ILE A 184 9.94 13.18 -9.57
N PHE A 185 10.40 12.51 -8.53
CA PHE A 185 10.96 13.14 -7.33
C PHE A 185 12.22 12.42 -6.87
N LYS A 186 12.99 13.07 -5.99
CA LYS A 186 14.20 12.48 -5.40
C LYS A 186 13.85 11.80 -4.07
N ALA A 187 14.33 10.56 -3.89
CA ALA A 187 14.23 9.84 -2.62
C ALA A 187 15.15 10.48 -1.55
N GLU A 188 14.62 11.44 -0.80
CA GLU A 188 15.24 11.97 0.43
C GLU A 188 14.17 12.46 1.43
N PRO A 189 14.31 12.17 2.74
CA PRO A 189 15.45 11.51 3.40
C PRO A 189 15.33 9.98 3.45
N SER A 190 16.41 9.27 3.80
CA SER A 190 16.36 7.86 4.19
C SER A 190 15.38 7.61 5.36
N GLY A 191 14.61 6.53 5.32
CA GLY A 191 13.68 6.17 6.39
C GLY A 191 12.52 5.27 5.97
N THR A 192 11.61 5.05 6.91
CA THR A 192 10.30 4.43 6.68
C THR A 192 9.30 5.50 6.29
N HIS A 193 8.85 5.50 5.04
CA HIS A 193 7.85 6.40 4.50
C HIS A 193 6.69 5.60 3.90
N TRP A 194 5.71 6.29 3.34
CA TRP A 194 4.57 5.68 2.67
C TRP A 194 4.03 6.59 1.56
N TYR A 195 3.20 6.04 0.68
CA TYR A 195 2.43 6.81 -0.28
C TYR A 195 0.94 6.55 -0.06
N HIS A 196 0.09 7.53 -0.36
CA HIS A 196 -1.35 7.40 -0.24
C HIS A 196 -2.09 8.36 -1.18
N SER A 197 -3.38 8.12 -1.42
CA SER A 197 -4.19 9.11 -2.11
C SER A 197 -4.28 10.40 -1.29
N HIS A 198 -4.18 11.54 -1.97
CA HIS A 198 -4.52 12.85 -1.40
C HIS A 198 -5.79 13.46 -2.04
N SER A 199 -6.53 12.66 -2.81
CA SER A 199 -7.84 12.98 -3.35
C SER A 199 -8.95 12.47 -2.43
N GLY A 200 -9.83 13.38 -1.99
CA GLY A 200 -10.94 13.08 -1.08
C GLY A 200 -10.50 12.34 0.18
N ALA A 201 -11.12 11.19 0.45
CA ALA A 201 -10.77 10.29 1.55
C ALA A 201 -10.30 8.89 1.06
N GLN A 202 -9.97 8.76 -0.25
CA GLN A 202 -9.62 7.50 -0.92
C GLN A 202 -8.49 6.68 -0.26
N ARG A 203 -7.63 7.31 0.55
CA ARG A 203 -6.60 6.60 1.34
C ARG A 203 -7.20 5.56 2.28
N THR A 204 -8.39 5.83 2.84
CA THR A 204 -9.08 4.93 3.77
C THR A 204 -9.82 3.81 3.04
N ASP A 205 -10.15 4.04 1.76
CA ASP A 205 -10.73 3.05 0.87
C ASP A 205 -9.69 2.12 0.24
N GLY A 206 -8.39 2.30 0.55
CA GLY A 206 -7.33 1.34 0.22
C GLY A 206 -6.15 1.88 -0.58
N LEU A 207 -6.23 3.10 -1.13
CA LEU A 207 -5.14 3.67 -1.93
C LEU A 207 -4.01 4.19 -1.03
N PHE A 208 -3.17 3.27 -0.57
CA PHE A 208 -1.92 3.52 0.14
C PHE A 208 -0.94 2.35 -0.01
N GLY A 209 0.34 2.58 0.22
CA GLY A 209 1.36 1.53 0.28
C GLY A 209 2.68 2.04 0.88
N ALA A 210 3.61 1.14 1.18
CA ALA A 210 4.87 1.50 1.84
C ALA A 210 5.92 2.06 0.85
N LEU A 211 6.72 3.02 1.32
CA LEU A 211 7.88 3.58 0.61
C LEU A 211 9.09 3.53 1.53
N ILE A 212 9.98 2.56 1.34
CA ILE A 212 11.18 2.42 2.16
C ILE A 212 12.36 3.05 1.39
N VAL A 213 12.95 4.09 1.97
CA VAL A 213 14.17 4.70 1.45
C VAL A 213 15.35 4.18 2.27
N LYS A 214 16.06 3.16 1.76
CA LYS A 214 17.28 2.63 2.39
C LYS A 214 18.34 3.72 2.52
N GLU A 215 19.05 3.70 3.62
CA GLU A 215 20.25 4.51 3.84
C GLU A 215 21.29 4.24 2.75
N LYS A 216 21.91 5.30 2.19
CA LYS A 216 22.98 5.14 1.21
C LYS A 216 24.26 4.61 1.88
N GLU A 217 24.62 3.35 1.64
CA GLU A 217 25.73 2.69 2.35
C GLU A 217 27.09 3.39 2.18
N GLN A 218 27.44 3.79 0.95
CA GLN A 218 28.74 4.39 0.66
C GLN A 218 28.76 5.90 0.95
N GLY A 219 29.56 6.28 1.94
CA GLY A 219 29.88 7.67 2.27
C GLY A 219 28.86 8.38 3.17
N ASN A 220 27.78 7.72 3.60
CA ASN A 220 26.81 8.31 4.53
C ASN A 220 27.26 8.16 5.99
N ALA A 221 27.75 9.26 6.56
CA ALA A 221 28.18 9.31 7.97
C ALA A 221 27.05 9.01 8.97
N GLN A 222 25.78 9.25 8.63
CA GLN A 222 24.64 8.90 9.49
C GLN A 222 24.44 7.37 9.53
N TYR A 223 24.60 6.68 8.40
CA TYR A 223 24.53 5.22 8.36
C TYR A 223 25.68 4.58 9.15
N THR A 224 26.91 5.08 8.99
CA THR A 224 28.05 4.63 9.81
C THR A 224 27.81 4.88 11.30
N ALA A 225 27.23 6.03 11.68
CA ALA A 225 26.89 6.32 13.07
C ALA A 225 25.77 5.41 13.61
N PHE A 226 24.78 5.04 12.78
CA PHE A 226 23.74 4.07 13.12
C PHE A 226 24.34 2.68 13.39
N LEU A 227 25.19 2.16 12.49
CA LEU A 227 25.86 0.87 12.66
C LEU A 227 26.76 0.85 13.91
N ASN A 228 27.50 1.93 14.18
CA ASN A 228 28.28 2.07 15.41
C ASN A 228 27.37 2.02 16.65
N LYS A 229 26.22 2.72 16.63
CA LYS A 229 25.25 2.69 17.73
C LYS A 229 24.64 1.30 17.95
N LEU A 230 24.43 0.50 16.90
CA LEU A 230 24.01 -0.91 17.05
C LEU A 230 25.08 -1.73 17.80
N ASN A 231 26.35 -1.54 17.46
CA ASN A 231 27.48 -2.18 18.16
C ASN A 231 27.57 -1.72 19.63
N ASP A 232 27.41 -0.42 19.91
CA ASP A 232 27.39 0.15 21.27
C ASP A 232 26.24 -0.43 22.13
N MET A 233 25.10 -0.74 21.49
CA MET A 233 23.95 -1.41 22.12
C MET A 233 24.09 -2.95 22.14
N ASN A 234 25.23 -3.51 21.72
CA ASN A 234 25.51 -4.95 21.60
C ASN A 234 24.53 -5.72 20.69
N ILE A 235 23.92 -5.03 19.71
CA ILE A 235 23.00 -5.60 18.71
C ILE A 235 23.82 -6.21 17.57
N ASN A 236 24.38 -7.39 17.85
CA ASN A 236 25.05 -8.24 16.87
C ASN A 236 24.00 -8.94 15.97
N ASN A 237 24.42 -9.45 14.81
CA ASN A 237 23.52 -10.14 13.86
C ASN A 237 22.28 -9.31 13.47
N TYR A 238 22.50 -8.08 13.03
CA TYR A 238 21.47 -7.21 12.45
C TYR A 238 21.21 -7.61 10.98
N ASP A 239 19.95 -7.84 10.61
CA ASP A 239 19.50 -8.03 9.22
C ASP A 239 18.47 -6.96 8.82
N ASP A 240 18.75 -6.33 7.68
CA ASP A 240 17.93 -5.33 7.01
C ASP A 240 18.06 -5.44 5.48
N GLU A 241 18.44 -6.62 4.99
CA GLU A 241 18.56 -6.91 3.55
C GLU A 241 17.19 -6.93 2.88
N LYS A 242 16.21 -7.47 3.60
CA LYS A 242 14.80 -7.54 3.20
C LYS A 242 13.92 -6.68 4.11
N PRO A 243 13.84 -5.36 3.87
CA PRO A 243 13.00 -4.48 4.67
C PRO A 243 11.50 -4.73 4.41
N GLY A 244 11.12 -5.30 3.26
CA GLY A 244 9.74 -5.68 2.93
C GLY A 244 9.17 -6.72 3.90
N ASP A 245 9.91 -7.80 4.16
CA ASP A 245 9.55 -8.91 5.07
C ASP A 245 9.23 -8.44 6.50
N HIS A 246 9.72 -7.25 6.90
CA HIS A 246 9.58 -6.66 8.23
C HIS A 246 8.82 -5.32 8.23
N THR A 247 8.13 -4.97 7.14
CA THR A 247 7.28 -3.77 7.06
C THR A 247 5.83 -4.10 7.42
N LEU A 248 5.23 -3.30 8.30
CA LEU A 248 3.83 -3.44 8.74
C LEU A 248 3.08 -2.11 8.52
N THR A 249 2.01 -2.15 7.74
CA THR A 249 1.03 -1.06 7.62
C THR A 249 -0.20 -1.36 8.47
N LEU A 250 -0.68 -0.39 9.24
CA LEU A 250 -1.91 -0.46 10.04
C LEU A 250 -3.00 0.40 9.40
N LEU A 251 -4.21 -0.14 9.25
CA LEU A 251 -5.38 0.56 8.72
C LEU A 251 -6.61 0.22 9.55
N ASP A 252 -7.42 1.24 9.89
CA ASP A 252 -8.78 1.05 10.40
C ASP A 252 -9.74 0.80 9.24
N TRP A 253 -10.41 -0.36 9.26
CA TRP A 253 -11.29 -0.80 8.18
C TRP A 253 -12.74 -0.64 8.58
N GLN A 254 -13.55 -0.13 7.65
CA GLN A 254 -14.92 0.32 7.88
C GLN A 254 -15.88 -0.31 6.87
N GLU A 255 -17.14 -0.46 7.28
CA GLU A 255 -18.19 -1.09 6.48
C GLU A 255 -18.50 -0.31 5.20
N SER A 256 -18.88 0.97 5.34
CA SER A 256 -19.24 1.85 4.22
C SER A 256 -18.01 2.52 3.56
N SER A 257 -18.16 3.04 2.33
CA SER A 257 -17.08 3.76 1.65
C SER A 257 -16.71 5.06 2.37
N SER A 258 -15.51 5.59 2.12
CA SER A 258 -15.07 6.86 2.72
C SER A 258 -15.99 8.02 2.38
N LEU A 259 -16.60 8.02 1.18
CA LEU A 259 -17.56 9.01 0.74
C LEU A 259 -18.92 8.87 1.46
N ASP A 260 -19.38 7.64 1.70
CA ASP A 260 -20.59 7.38 2.50
C ASP A 260 -20.40 7.84 3.94
N LEU A 261 -19.28 7.46 4.58
CA LEU A 261 -18.93 7.86 5.94
C LEU A 261 -18.79 9.38 6.06
N PHE A 262 -18.07 10.01 5.12
CA PHE A 262 -17.95 11.47 5.04
C PHE A 262 -19.33 12.12 4.94
N THR A 263 -20.21 11.59 4.10
CA THR A 263 -21.58 12.09 3.91
C THR A 263 -22.42 11.93 5.18
N GLN A 264 -22.39 10.76 5.83
CA GLN A 264 -23.10 10.49 7.10
C GLN A 264 -22.66 11.49 8.19
N ILE A 265 -21.34 11.69 8.36
CA ILE A 265 -20.77 12.63 9.34
C ILE A 265 -21.25 14.07 9.08
N HIS A 266 -21.14 14.56 7.84
CA HIS A 266 -21.39 15.98 7.54
C HIS A 266 -22.87 16.33 7.35
N SER A 267 -23.70 15.38 6.90
CA SER A 267 -25.15 15.59 6.72
C SER A 267 -25.97 15.29 7.97
N SER A 268 -25.38 14.65 8.99
CA SER A 268 -26.08 14.05 10.13
C SER A 268 -27.13 12.99 9.75
N ILE A 269 -27.08 12.46 8.52
CA ILE A 269 -27.86 11.28 8.10
C ILE A 269 -27.21 10.05 8.77
N ARG A 270 -27.93 9.48 9.73
CA ARG A 270 -27.48 8.37 10.58
C ARG A 270 -27.49 7.05 9.82
N TYR A 271 -26.63 6.12 10.23
CA TYR A 271 -26.58 4.73 9.73
C TYR A 271 -27.97 4.17 9.45
N PHE A 272 -28.22 3.76 8.20
CA PHE A 272 -29.47 3.17 7.75
C PHE A 272 -29.18 1.91 6.91
N GLU A 273 -29.81 0.79 7.26
CA GLU A 273 -29.96 -0.32 6.31
C GLU A 273 -30.96 0.13 5.24
N VAL A 274 -30.55 0.09 3.96
CA VAL A 274 -31.34 0.65 2.85
C VAL A 274 -32.67 -0.10 2.64
N ASP A 275 -32.77 -1.33 3.14
CA ASP A 275 -33.86 -2.26 2.88
C ASP A 275 -35.19 -1.91 3.57
N ARG A 276 -35.21 -1.02 4.58
CA ARG A 276 -36.43 -0.75 5.38
C ARG A 276 -36.64 0.70 5.82
N ALA A 277 -37.68 1.32 5.27
CA ALA A 277 -38.20 2.61 5.73
C ALA A 277 -38.81 2.61 7.16
N SER A 278 -38.99 1.45 7.80
CA SER A 278 -39.32 1.36 9.23
C SER A 278 -38.14 1.72 10.14
N ASP A 279 -36.92 1.51 9.65
CA ASP A 279 -35.72 1.46 10.49
C ASP A 279 -35.02 2.84 10.53
N LEU A 280 -35.68 3.85 9.96
CA LEU A 280 -35.36 5.29 10.03
C LEU A 280 -35.35 5.84 11.48
N SER A 281 -35.84 5.09 12.47
CA SER A 281 -35.67 5.42 13.90
C SER A 281 -34.28 5.01 14.42
N GLY A 282 -33.23 5.40 13.72
CA GLY A 282 -31.85 5.05 14.05
C GLY A 282 -31.42 5.57 15.42
N SER A 283 -31.22 4.67 16.38
CA SER A 283 -30.58 4.99 17.64
C SER A 283 -29.19 5.57 17.37
N GLY A 284 -28.84 6.67 18.04
CA GLY A 284 -27.51 7.25 17.88
C GLY A 284 -26.45 6.28 18.36
N ALA A 285 -25.50 5.92 17.48
CA ALA A 285 -24.21 5.45 17.92
C ALA A 285 -23.63 6.48 18.91
N GLY A 286 -23.19 6.01 20.08
CA GLY A 286 -22.42 6.86 20.99
C GLY A 286 -21.06 7.14 20.37
N SER A 287 -20.46 8.29 20.72
CA SER A 287 -19.10 8.62 20.29
C SER A 287 -18.13 7.48 20.64
N THR A 288 -17.16 7.22 19.77
CA THR A 288 -16.05 6.32 20.10
C THR A 288 -15.02 7.03 20.97
N TYR A 289 -14.38 6.23 21.83
CA TYR A 289 -13.31 6.68 22.71
C TYR A 289 -12.07 5.81 22.50
N SER A 290 -10.88 6.41 22.58
CA SER A 290 -9.61 5.70 22.58
C SER A 290 -9.36 4.98 23.92
N SER A 291 -8.32 4.13 23.97
CA SER A 291 -7.99 3.33 25.15
C SER A 291 -7.57 4.12 26.40
N ASP A 292 -7.29 5.42 26.25
CA ASP A 292 -7.04 6.40 27.31
C ASP A 292 -8.27 7.25 27.66
N GLY A 293 -9.39 7.06 26.97
CA GLY A 293 -10.68 7.70 27.26
C GLY A 293 -10.94 9.04 26.55
N ALA A 294 -10.08 9.46 25.61
CA ALA A 294 -10.36 10.63 24.78
C ALA A 294 -11.42 10.31 23.71
N GLU A 295 -12.30 11.28 23.40
CA GLU A 295 -13.33 11.14 22.36
C GLU A 295 -12.69 11.24 20.96
N ILE A 296 -12.97 10.27 20.09
CA ILE A 296 -12.39 10.15 18.74
C ILE A 296 -13.37 10.63 17.65
N GLY A 297 -14.66 10.30 17.78
CA GLY A 297 -15.67 10.79 16.85
C GLY A 297 -16.95 9.95 16.79
N PRO A 298 -17.88 10.27 15.87
CA PRO A 298 -19.18 9.60 15.74
C PRO A 298 -19.13 8.25 15.01
N VAL A 299 -18.01 7.93 14.36
CA VAL A 299 -17.82 6.65 13.64
C VAL A 299 -17.48 5.55 14.65
N PRO A 300 -18.06 4.34 14.56
CA PRO A 300 -17.67 3.18 15.36
C PRO A 300 -16.33 2.59 14.90
N TYR A 301 -15.61 1.91 15.81
CA TYR A 301 -14.53 1.03 15.39
C TYR A 301 -15.14 -0.27 14.87
N TRP A 302 -14.84 -0.62 13.62
CA TRP A 302 -15.39 -1.79 12.96
C TRP A 302 -14.36 -2.93 12.94
N SER A 303 -13.38 -2.87 12.05
CA SER A 303 -12.25 -3.81 12.04
C SER A 303 -10.92 -3.09 11.76
N GLY A 304 -9.82 -3.83 11.70
CA GLY A 304 -8.51 -3.27 11.39
C GLY A 304 -7.63 -4.28 10.66
N LEU A 305 -6.80 -3.78 9.75
CA LEU A 305 -5.91 -4.56 8.90
C LEU A 305 -4.45 -4.33 9.29
N ILE A 306 -3.69 -5.41 9.35
CA ILE A 306 -2.22 -5.40 9.29
C ILE A 306 -1.86 -5.89 7.89
N ASN A 307 -1.07 -5.14 7.11
CA ASN A 307 -0.71 -5.47 5.72
C ASN A 307 -1.92 -5.97 4.87
N GLY A 308 -3.07 -5.32 4.98
CA GLY A 308 -4.29 -5.65 4.23
C GLY A 308 -5.05 -6.90 4.71
N ARG A 309 -4.65 -7.49 5.84
CA ARG A 309 -5.25 -8.68 6.43
C ARG A 309 -5.72 -8.39 7.86
N GLY A 310 -6.96 -8.71 8.18
CA GLY A 310 -7.56 -8.43 9.49
C GLY A 310 -8.57 -9.50 9.93
N ARG A 311 -9.28 -9.20 11.01
CA ARG A 311 -10.43 -9.98 11.48
C ARG A 311 -11.46 -9.06 12.14
N HIS A 312 -12.69 -9.05 11.65
CA HIS A 312 -13.82 -8.44 12.34
C HIS A 312 -14.25 -9.28 13.55
N ASN A 313 -14.76 -8.65 14.62
CA ASN A 313 -15.03 -9.32 15.89
C ASN A 313 -16.08 -10.45 15.81
N SER A 314 -16.95 -10.42 14.79
CA SER A 314 -17.97 -11.46 14.53
C SER A 314 -17.45 -12.68 13.75
N VAL A 315 -16.15 -12.78 13.47
CA VAL A 315 -15.54 -13.86 12.68
C VAL A 315 -14.74 -14.79 13.60
N ASP A 316 -14.98 -16.11 13.52
CA ASP A 316 -14.21 -17.09 14.29
C ASP A 316 -12.70 -16.99 14.01
N TYR A 317 -11.89 -17.25 15.05
CA TYR A 317 -10.43 -17.13 14.98
C TYR A 317 -9.81 -17.90 13.79
N THR A 318 -10.38 -19.04 13.43
CA THR A 318 -9.90 -19.94 12.36
C THR A 318 -10.20 -19.48 10.93
N ASN A 319 -11.06 -18.48 10.74
CA ASN A 319 -11.68 -18.21 9.44
C ASN A 319 -11.01 -17.04 8.68
N SER A 320 -10.12 -16.29 9.32
CA SER A 320 -9.34 -15.18 8.75
C SER A 320 -7.83 -15.46 8.82
N ILE A 321 -7.10 -15.31 7.71
CA ILE A 321 -5.62 -15.43 7.72
C ILE A 321 -5.00 -14.05 8.00
N LEU A 322 -4.47 -13.87 9.21
CA LEU A 322 -3.71 -12.68 9.62
C LEU A 322 -2.30 -12.68 9.00
N SER A 323 -1.61 -11.53 9.03
CA SER A 323 -0.19 -11.45 8.62
C SER A 323 0.72 -12.25 9.54
N GLU A 324 1.62 -13.04 8.96
CA GLU A 324 2.67 -13.78 9.67
C GLU A 324 4.03 -13.15 9.38
N PHE A 325 4.84 -12.90 10.41
CA PHE A 325 6.20 -12.37 10.30
C PHE A 325 7.21 -13.44 10.73
N LYS A 326 7.85 -14.10 9.75
CA LYS A 326 8.73 -15.25 9.98
C LYS A 326 10.13 -14.80 10.38
N VAL A 327 10.51 -15.02 11.64
CA VAL A 327 11.80 -14.59 12.23
C VAL A 327 12.69 -15.77 12.59
N THR A 328 14.01 -15.62 12.38
CA THR A 328 15.02 -16.61 12.80
C THR A 328 15.51 -16.33 14.21
N ALA A 329 15.64 -17.36 15.04
CA ALA A 329 16.10 -17.22 16.42
C ALA A 329 17.56 -16.69 16.49
N ARG A 330 17.79 -15.70 17.38
CA ARG A 330 19.08 -14.99 17.59
C ARG A 330 19.54 -14.09 16.43
N GLN A 331 18.63 -13.72 15.54
CA GLN A 331 18.81 -12.61 14.60
C GLN A 331 18.10 -11.35 15.14
N ASN A 332 18.61 -10.16 14.84
CA ASN A 332 17.99 -8.87 15.14
C ASN A 332 17.44 -8.24 13.85
N TYR A 333 16.20 -7.73 13.90
CA TYR A 333 15.44 -7.27 12.73
C TYR A 333 14.93 -5.84 12.89
N ARG A 334 14.90 -5.08 11.79
CA ARG A 334 14.29 -3.74 11.75
C ARG A 334 12.84 -3.77 11.28
N PHE A 335 11.93 -3.97 12.23
CA PHE A 335 10.49 -3.79 11.98
C PHE A 335 10.17 -2.33 11.67
N ARG A 336 9.36 -2.11 10.62
CA ARG A 336 8.98 -0.79 10.09
C ARG A 336 7.47 -0.60 10.17
N LEU A 337 7.02 0.21 11.13
CA LEU A 337 5.59 0.46 11.36
C LEU A 337 5.14 1.71 10.59
N ILE A 338 4.05 1.57 9.84
CA ILE A 338 3.38 2.64 9.09
C ILE A 338 1.93 2.73 9.58
N GLY A 339 1.52 3.87 10.10
CA GLY A 339 0.13 4.13 10.47
C GLY A 339 -0.63 4.76 9.32
N ALA A 340 -1.35 3.96 8.53
CA ALA A 340 -2.16 4.43 7.40
C ALA A 340 -3.61 4.79 7.81
N GLN A 341 -3.97 4.54 9.07
CA GLN A 341 -5.29 4.80 9.65
C GLN A 341 -5.90 6.20 9.39
N SER A 342 -7.23 6.25 9.42
CA SER A 342 -8.06 7.45 9.29
C SER A 342 -8.28 8.17 10.62
N LEU A 343 -8.69 7.42 11.64
CA LEU A 343 -9.29 7.94 12.89
C LEU A 343 -8.60 7.40 14.14
N TYR A 344 -8.19 6.12 14.15
CA TYR A 344 -7.81 5.44 15.40
C TYR A 344 -6.30 5.38 15.65
N ALA A 345 -5.86 5.86 16.81
CA ALA A 345 -4.49 5.67 17.29
C ALA A 345 -4.28 4.23 17.79
N TYR A 346 -3.34 3.51 17.18
CA TYR A 346 -2.96 2.16 17.58
C TYR A 346 -1.78 2.11 18.56
N ARG A 347 -1.83 1.17 19.50
CA ARG A 347 -0.68 0.76 20.33
C ARG A 347 -0.17 -0.59 19.83
N PHE A 348 1.12 -0.66 19.51
CA PHE A 348 1.79 -1.89 19.09
C PHE A 348 2.48 -2.62 20.24
N SER A 349 2.52 -3.95 20.17
CA SER A 349 3.26 -4.86 21.05
C SER A 349 3.48 -6.20 20.34
N ILE A 350 4.57 -6.88 20.69
CA ILE A 350 4.91 -8.26 20.29
C ILE A 350 4.91 -9.12 21.55
#